data_AF-A0AAJ2TEQ2-F1
#
_entry.id   AF-A0AAJ2TEQ2-F1
#
_cell.length_a   1.000
_cell.length_b   1.000
_cell.length_c   1.000
_cell.angle_alpha   90.00
_cell.angle_beta   90.00
_cell.angle_gamma   90.00
#
_symmetry.space_group_name_H-M   'P 1'
#
loop_
_entity.id
_entity.type
_entity.pdbx_description
1 polymer ?
#
loop_
_entity_poly.entity_id
_entity_poly.type
_entity_poly.pdbx_seq_one_letter_code
_entity_poly.pdbx_strand_id
1 'polypeptide(L)'
;MNIVKIETIFDLIKNKELSGFELLYEQYFRIMYGIAYSITGNDEVSKDAVQNTLIKLFVLEPHKFPQAHALTWLYTVVKNEALMLLRKEKQTIDISTVAEKLPMIDKGIEEFIDMENYYTLISSLNEKQRQIVTLKVLGGMSHKEISHMLQKPIGTIQWTYNMSIKKLRVAISTMAAFVIMLGTGFVYKLIRAFDTEYIEIPEMDMEPPVNIPASPIIDAWVIGLGICFLLSVTALIIFFRNSDKLPTKRKARRI
;
A
#
# COMPACT_ATOMS: atom_id res chain seq x y z
N MET A 1 -9.01 20.75 6.58
CA MET A 1 -9.72 20.26 7.78
C MET A 1 -8.74 20.29 8.94
N ASN A 2 -9.07 20.99 10.05
CA ASN A 2 -8.20 21.02 11.24
C ASN A 2 -8.21 19.64 11.88
N ILE A 3 -7.05 18.98 11.99
CA ILE A 3 -6.93 17.70 12.68
C ILE A 3 -7.15 17.97 14.17
N VAL A 4 -8.22 17.40 14.71
CA VAL A 4 -8.54 17.46 16.13
C VAL A 4 -7.65 16.46 16.85
N LYS A 5 -7.06 16.87 17.97
CA LYS A 5 -6.22 15.98 18.77
C LYS A 5 -7.05 14.80 19.29
N ILE A 6 -6.48 13.61 19.22
CA ILE A 6 -7.14 12.37 19.67
C ILE A 6 -7.54 12.44 21.14
N GLU A 7 -6.81 13.19 21.97
CA GLU A 7 -7.18 13.42 23.37
C GLU A 7 -8.55 14.07 23.50
N THR A 8 -8.81 15.12 22.70
CA THR A 8 -10.10 15.81 22.67
C THR A 8 -11.22 14.89 22.17
N ILE A 9 -10.93 14.08 21.15
CA ILE A 9 -11.88 13.09 20.63
C ILE A 9 -12.24 12.07 21.71
N PHE A 10 -11.25 11.60 22.48
CA PHE A 10 -11.49 10.66 23.57
C PHE A 10 -12.29 11.28 24.71
N ASP A 11 -12.11 12.56 25.00
CA ASP A 11 -12.93 13.26 26.00
C ASP A 11 -14.41 13.35 25.57
N LEU A 12 -14.69 13.63 24.29
CA LEU A 12 -16.05 13.57 23.74
C LEU A 12 -16.65 12.15 23.86
N ILE A 13 -15.87 11.13 23.53
CA ILE A 13 -16.29 9.72 23.62
C ILE A 13 -16.58 9.32 25.08
N LYS A 14 -15.76 9.75 26.04
CA LYS A 14 -16.00 9.51 27.48
C LYS A 14 -17.35 10.06 27.93
N ASN A 15 -17.73 11.22 27.41
CA ASN A 15 -18.99 11.89 27.68
C ASN A 15 -20.18 11.32 26.89
N LYS A 16 -19.97 10.24 26.12
CA LYS A 16 -20.97 9.61 25.24
C LYS A 16 -21.52 10.54 24.16
N GLU A 17 -20.73 11.54 23.76
CA GLU A 17 -21.09 12.42 22.66
C GLU A 17 -20.82 11.74 21.31
N LEU A 18 -21.84 11.64 20.46
CA LEU A 18 -21.76 11.03 19.12
C LEU A 18 -20.71 11.70 18.22
N SER A 19 -20.53 13.02 18.38
CA SER A 19 -19.53 13.82 17.67
C SER A 19 -18.10 13.28 17.85
N GLY A 20 -17.78 12.71 19.01
CA GLY A 20 -16.50 12.07 19.27
C GLY A 20 -16.25 10.86 18.36
N PHE A 21 -17.28 10.03 18.13
CA PHE A 21 -17.17 8.87 17.25
C PHE A 21 -17.05 9.27 15.78
N GLU A 22 -17.82 10.27 15.36
CA GLU A 22 -17.72 10.82 14.00
C GLU A 22 -16.32 11.37 13.73
N LEU A 23 -15.77 12.18 14.64
CA LEU A 23 -14.42 12.73 14.52
C LEU A 23 -13.34 11.63 14.54
N LEU A 24 -13.50 10.61 15.38
CA LEU A 24 -12.57 9.47 15.42
C LEU A 24 -12.58 8.71 14.09
N TYR A 25 -13.77 8.46 13.55
CA TYR A 25 -13.93 7.78 12.28
C TYR A 25 -13.33 8.61 11.15
N GLU A 26 -13.77 9.86 10.99
CA GLU A 26 -13.32 10.74 9.90
C GLU A 26 -11.80 10.95 9.89
N GLN A 27 -11.17 11.08 11.07
CA GLN A 27 -9.75 11.45 11.16
C GLN A 27 -8.79 10.27 11.38
N TYR A 28 -9.24 9.22 12.07
CA TYR A 28 -8.36 8.12 12.50
C TYR A 28 -8.72 6.77 11.89
N PHE A 29 -9.84 6.61 11.17
CA PHE A 29 -10.20 5.36 10.51
C PHE A 29 -9.06 4.83 9.63
N ARG A 30 -8.46 5.67 8.80
CA ARG A 30 -7.33 5.31 7.93
C ARG A 30 -6.14 4.76 8.71
N ILE A 31 -5.83 5.34 9.86
CA ILE A 31 -4.73 4.88 10.72
C ILE A 31 -5.09 3.52 11.32
N MET A 32 -6.29 3.40 11.91
CA MET A 32 -6.76 2.15 12.52
C MET A 32 -6.82 1.01 11.49
N TYR A 33 -7.45 1.25 10.34
CA TYR A 33 -7.52 0.31 9.24
C TYR A 33 -6.13 -0.10 8.77
N GLY A 34 -5.21 0.85 8.62
CA GLY A 34 -3.85 0.52 8.23
C GLY A 34 -3.11 -0.34 9.26
N ILE A 35 -3.30 -0.08 10.55
CA ILE A 35 -2.72 -0.92 11.60
C ILE A 35 -3.28 -2.34 11.48
N ALA A 36 -4.60 -2.49 11.36
CA ALA A 36 -5.26 -3.77 11.25
C ALA A 36 -4.81 -4.54 10.00
N TYR A 37 -4.83 -3.91 8.83
CA TYR A 37 -4.44 -4.55 7.56
C TYR A 37 -2.97 -4.93 7.53
N SER A 38 -2.08 -4.16 8.19
CA SER A 38 -0.66 -4.52 8.27
C SER A 38 -0.41 -5.86 9.00
N ILE A 39 -1.39 -6.29 9.82
CA ILE A 39 -1.37 -7.51 10.62
C ILE A 39 -2.15 -8.63 9.90
N THR A 40 -3.37 -8.34 9.43
CA THR A 40 -4.28 -9.35 8.87
C THR A 40 -3.99 -9.64 7.40
N GLY A 41 -3.61 -8.63 6.61
CA GLY A 41 -3.48 -8.72 5.16
C GLY A 41 -4.81 -8.96 4.42
N ASN A 42 -5.95 -8.80 5.09
CA ASN A 42 -7.30 -9.06 4.57
C ASN A 42 -8.20 -7.83 4.84
N ASP A 43 -8.86 -7.32 3.80
CA ASP A 43 -9.70 -6.11 3.86
C ASP A 43 -10.90 -6.26 4.81
N GLU A 44 -11.65 -7.35 4.68
CA GLU A 44 -12.85 -7.62 5.50
C GLU A 44 -12.47 -7.75 6.98
N VAL A 45 -11.47 -8.58 7.28
CA VAL A 45 -10.99 -8.79 8.67
C VAL A 45 -10.43 -7.50 9.27
N SER A 46 -9.83 -6.64 8.44
CA SER A 46 -9.31 -5.34 8.89
C SER A 46 -10.44 -4.37 9.24
N LYS A 47 -11.49 -4.30 8.42
CA LYS A 47 -12.67 -3.47 8.68
C LYS A 47 -13.35 -3.94 9.97
N ASP A 48 -13.49 -5.25 10.15
CA ASP A 48 -14.03 -5.85 11.37
C ASP A 48 -13.21 -5.49 12.61
N ALA A 49 -11.87 -5.51 12.51
CA ALA A 49 -11.00 -5.12 13.62
C ALA A 49 -11.23 -3.65 14.04
N VAL A 50 -11.39 -2.75 13.05
CA VAL A 50 -11.68 -1.33 13.31
C VAL A 50 -13.06 -1.18 13.92
N GLN A 51 -14.08 -1.85 13.38
CA GLN A 51 -15.44 -1.81 13.92
C GLN A 51 -15.48 -2.31 15.37
N ASN A 52 -14.85 -3.45 15.65
CA ASN A 52 -14.74 -3.99 17.01
C ASN A 52 -14.01 -3.03 17.95
N THR A 53 -12.99 -2.32 17.46
CA THR A 53 -12.32 -1.26 18.23
C THR A 53 -13.29 -0.15 18.58
N LEU A 54 -14.06 0.37 17.62
CA LEU A 54 -15.05 1.42 17.85
C LEU A 54 -16.11 0.99 18.87
N ILE A 55 -16.61 -0.25 18.77
CA ILE A 55 -17.56 -0.84 19.73
C ILE A 55 -16.93 -0.89 21.12
N LYS A 56 -15.68 -1.35 21.23
CA LYS A 56 -14.97 -1.42 22.51
C LYS A 56 -14.81 -0.04 23.13
N LEU A 57 -14.47 0.98 22.36
CA LEU A 57 -14.40 2.36 22.83
C LEU A 57 -15.77 2.88 23.27
N PHE A 58 -16.85 2.51 22.58
CA PHE A 58 -18.22 2.89 22.94
C PHE A 58 -18.67 2.34 24.29
N VAL A 59 -18.33 1.09 24.60
CA VAL A 59 -18.69 0.48 25.90
C VAL A 59 -17.65 0.70 26.99
N LEU A 60 -16.49 1.28 26.66
CA LEU A 60 -15.40 1.48 27.61
C LEU A 60 -15.79 2.46 28.72
N GLU A 61 -15.43 2.11 29.95
CA GLU A 61 -15.62 2.97 31.12
C GLU A 61 -14.64 4.16 31.06
N PRO A 62 -15.08 5.41 31.39
CA PRO A 62 -14.27 6.61 31.21
C PRO A 62 -12.88 6.57 31.86
N HIS A 63 -12.75 5.91 33.01
CA HIS A 63 -11.48 5.80 33.75
C HIS A 63 -10.46 4.85 33.08
N LYS A 64 -10.89 4.00 32.14
CA LYS A 64 -10.01 3.06 31.42
C LYS A 64 -9.35 3.70 30.18
N PHE A 65 -9.80 4.89 29.78
CA PHE A 65 -9.14 5.64 28.73
C PHE A 65 -7.76 6.12 29.16
N PRO A 66 -6.80 6.22 28.22
CA PRO A 66 -5.44 6.64 28.53
C PRO A 66 -5.39 8.10 28.99
N GLN A 67 -4.57 8.38 30.00
CA GLN A 67 -4.28 9.75 30.45
C GLN A 67 -3.19 10.44 29.62
N ALA A 68 -2.35 9.65 28.94
CA ALA A 68 -1.28 10.13 28.07
C ALA A 68 -1.09 9.16 26.90
N HIS A 69 -0.49 9.65 25.81
CA HIS A 69 -0.21 8.86 24.62
C HIS A 69 -1.45 8.16 24.04
N ALA A 70 -2.56 8.90 23.90
CA ALA A 70 -3.84 8.35 23.46
C ALA A 70 -3.77 7.64 22.11
N LEU A 71 -3.00 8.16 21.15
CA LEU A 71 -2.74 7.50 19.88
C LEU A 71 -2.00 6.17 20.04
N THR A 72 -1.08 6.09 21.01
CA THR A 72 -0.33 4.86 21.29
C THR A 72 -1.20 3.78 21.88
N TRP A 73 -2.09 4.18 22.78
CA TRP A 73 -3.07 3.29 23.35
C TRP A 73 -4.06 2.81 22.27
N LEU A 74 -4.57 3.71 21.42
CA LEU A 74 -5.47 3.35 20.30
C LEU A 74 -4.83 2.31 19.39
N TYR A 75 -3.57 2.53 19.00
CA TYR A 75 -2.80 1.56 18.22
C TYR A 75 -2.78 0.18 18.87
N THR A 76 -2.58 0.13 20.18
CA THR A 76 -2.52 -1.13 20.93
C THR A 76 -3.87 -1.84 20.90
N VAL A 77 -4.97 -1.10 21.08
CA VAL A 77 -6.33 -1.66 20.99
C VAL A 77 -6.56 -2.25 19.61
N VAL A 78 -6.34 -1.47 18.54
CA VAL A 78 -6.55 -1.93 17.15
C VAL A 78 -5.67 -3.13 16.82
N LYS A 79 -4.39 -3.10 17.19
CA LYS A 79 -3.46 -4.21 16.98
C LYS A 79 -3.95 -5.48 17.66
N ASN A 80 -4.42 -5.37 18.89
CA ASN A 80 -4.91 -6.52 19.65
C ASN A 80 -6.18 -7.09 19.03
N GLU A 81 -7.11 -6.24 18.56
CA GLU A 81 -8.29 -6.70 17.80
C GLU A 81 -7.90 -7.43 16.52
N ALA A 82 -6.99 -6.85 15.73
CA ALA A 82 -6.52 -7.46 14.49
C ALA A 82 -5.84 -8.82 14.74
N LEU A 83 -5.00 -8.93 15.78
CA LEU A 83 -4.36 -10.20 16.15
C LEU A 83 -5.38 -11.22 16.67
N MET A 84 -6.39 -10.79 17.41
CA MET A 84 -7.45 -11.65 17.90
C MET A 84 -8.27 -12.23 16.74
N LEU A 85 -8.70 -11.38 15.80
CA LEU A 85 -9.43 -11.82 14.61
C LEU A 85 -8.59 -12.71 13.72
N LEU A 86 -7.31 -12.38 13.48
CA LEU A 86 -6.41 -13.22 12.70
C LEU A 86 -6.20 -14.62 13.33
N ARG A 87 -6.16 -14.71 14.67
CA ARG A 87 -6.11 -16.01 15.37
C ARG A 87 -7.41 -16.78 15.21
N LYS A 88 -8.55 -16.10 15.23
CA LYS A 88 -9.87 -16.69 15.05
C LYS A 88 -10.03 -17.21 13.61
N GLU A 89 -9.69 -16.42 12.60
CA GLU A 89 -9.72 -16.81 11.17
C GLU A 89 -8.88 -18.06 10.91
N LYS A 90 -7.66 -18.15 11.47
CA LYS A 90 -6.83 -19.37 11.38
C LYS A 90 -7.45 -20.60 12.04
N GLN A 91 -8.40 -20.42 12.96
CA GLN A 91 -9.10 -21.50 13.66
C GLN A 91 -10.49 -21.77 13.09
N THR A 92 -11.04 -20.86 12.29
CA THR A 92 -12.41 -20.93 11.77
C THR A 92 -12.40 -20.65 10.26
N ILE A 93 -12.27 -21.72 9.47
CA ILE A 93 -13.02 -21.78 8.22
C ILE A 93 -14.46 -22.12 8.62
N ASP A 94 -15.19 -21.13 9.10
CA ASP A 94 -16.66 -21.15 9.04
C ASP A 94 -17.25 -19.77 9.32
N ILE A 95 -18.16 -19.37 8.46
CA ILE A 95 -18.80 -18.05 8.41
C ILE A 95 -19.86 -17.96 9.49
N SER A 96 -19.84 -16.91 10.32
CA SER A 96 -21.09 -16.32 10.82
C SER A 96 -20.91 -14.93 11.42
N THR A 97 -21.78 -14.07 10.90
CA THR A 97 -22.11 -12.68 11.17
C THR A 97 -22.64 -12.40 12.57
N VAL A 98 -22.24 -11.26 13.16
CA VAL A 98 -23.12 -10.31 13.90
C VAL A 98 -22.48 -8.91 13.86
N ALA A 99 -22.94 -8.03 12.96
CA ALA A 99 -22.44 -6.64 12.86
C ALA A 99 -23.56 -5.60 12.72
N GLU A 100 -24.74 -5.88 13.28
CA GLU A 100 -25.94 -5.07 13.07
C GLU A 100 -26.38 -4.39 14.37
N LYS A 101 -25.63 -3.36 14.80
CA LYS A 101 -26.09 -2.40 15.86
C LYS A 101 -25.20 -1.16 16.10
N LEU A 102 -24.49 -0.67 15.09
CA LEU A 102 -23.97 0.72 15.13
C LEU A 102 -24.73 1.57 14.12
N PRO A 103 -24.85 2.90 14.35
CA PRO A 103 -25.12 3.81 13.26
C PRO A 103 -24.01 3.59 12.22
N MET A 104 -24.37 2.96 11.09
CA MET A 104 -23.51 2.91 9.92
C MET A 104 -23.23 4.35 9.53
N ILE A 105 -22.01 4.82 9.82
CA ILE A 105 -21.52 6.08 9.27
C ILE A 105 -21.18 5.77 7.81
N ASP A 106 -22.23 5.72 7.00
CA ASP A 106 -22.18 5.52 5.55
C ASP A 106 -21.81 6.84 4.86
N LYS A 107 -20.79 7.52 5.39
CA LYS A 107 -20.18 8.65 4.71
C LYS A 107 -19.17 8.10 3.72
N GLY A 108 -19.63 7.95 2.47
CA GLY A 108 -18.84 8.03 1.25
C GLY A 108 -17.55 7.22 1.28
N ILE A 109 -17.63 6.01 0.76
CA ILE A 109 -16.52 5.09 0.46
C ILE A 109 -15.60 5.65 -0.66
N GLU A 110 -15.53 6.96 -0.85
CA GLU A 110 -14.97 7.59 -2.06
C GLU A 110 -13.69 8.39 -1.82
N GLU A 111 -13.21 8.47 -0.57
CA GLU A 111 -11.88 9.01 -0.26
C GLU A 111 -10.93 7.91 0.26
N PHE A 112 -11.05 6.69 -0.29
CA PHE A 112 -9.99 5.71 -0.18
C PHE A 112 -8.80 6.24 -0.98
N ILE A 113 -7.87 6.92 -0.31
CA ILE A 113 -6.48 6.92 -0.78
C ILE A 113 -6.01 5.47 -0.66
N ASP A 114 -6.37 4.64 -1.62
CA ASP A 114 -5.60 3.56 -2.20
C ASP A 114 -4.76 2.75 -1.19
N MET A 115 -5.42 2.25 -0.14
CA MET A 115 -4.74 1.55 0.96
C MET A 115 -4.20 0.21 0.46
N GLU A 116 -4.92 -0.47 -0.42
CA GLU A 116 -4.44 -1.65 -1.13
C GLU A 116 -3.11 -1.36 -1.87
N ASN A 117 -3.02 -0.20 -2.51
CA ASN A 117 -1.80 0.23 -3.18
C ASN A 117 -0.69 0.62 -2.19
N TYR A 118 -1.01 1.27 -1.06
CA TYR A 118 -0.05 1.47 0.03
C TYR A 118 0.51 0.14 0.57
N TYR A 119 -0.34 -0.86 0.76
CA TYR A 119 0.08 -2.18 1.24
C TYR A 119 0.86 -2.97 0.21
N THR A 120 0.46 -2.92 -1.06
CA THR A 120 1.21 -3.52 -2.17
C THR A 120 2.64 -2.99 -2.20
N LEU A 121 2.83 -1.68 -2.01
CA LEU A 121 4.17 -1.08 -1.92
C LEU A 121 4.97 -1.64 -0.74
N ILE A 122 4.37 -1.74 0.45
CA ILE A 122 5.09 -2.17 1.66
C ILE A 122 5.10 -3.70 1.87
N SER A 123 4.47 -4.48 0.98
CA SER A 123 4.33 -5.93 1.09
C SER A 123 5.68 -6.66 1.17
N SER A 124 6.69 -6.14 0.45
CA SER A 124 8.07 -6.65 0.44
C SER A 124 8.83 -6.45 1.76
N LEU A 125 8.32 -5.61 2.66
CA LEU A 125 8.90 -5.38 3.98
C LEU A 125 8.48 -6.50 4.95
N ASN A 126 9.35 -6.84 5.90
CA ASN A 126 8.94 -7.73 6.99
C ASN A 126 7.95 -7.05 7.94
N GLU A 127 7.31 -7.81 8.83
CA GLU A 127 6.27 -7.30 9.74
C GLU A 127 6.75 -6.09 10.58
N LYS A 128 7.94 -6.17 11.17
CA LYS A 128 8.52 -5.08 11.99
C LYS A 128 8.75 -3.81 11.16
N GLN A 129 9.24 -3.97 9.93
CA GLN A 129 9.45 -2.88 9.00
C GLN A 129 8.11 -2.24 8.58
N ARG A 130 7.12 -3.05 8.17
CA ARG A 130 5.77 -2.57 7.84
C ARG A 130 5.14 -1.83 9.00
N GLN A 131 5.26 -2.36 10.22
CA GLN A 131 4.72 -1.74 11.43
C GLN A 131 5.29 -0.33 11.64
N ILE A 132 6.62 -0.19 11.59
CA ILE A 132 7.28 1.11 11.80
C ILE A 132 6.95 2.09 10.66
N VAL A 133 6.93 1.63 9.41
CA VAL A 133 6.57 2.47 8.25
C VAL A 133 5.10 2.91 8.31
N THR A 134 4.19 2.03 8.71
CA THR A 134 2.76 2.31 8.90
C THR A 134 2.56 3.38 9.96
N LEU A 135 3.16 3.20 11.14
CA LEU A 135 3.11 4.17 12.22
C LEU A 135 3.69 5.54 11.84
N LYS A 136 4.76 5.54 11.05
CA LYS A 136 5.44 6.77 10.62
C LYS A 136 4.65 7.51 9.54
N VAL A 137 4.17 6.79 8.53
CA VAL A 137 3.58 7.37 7.31
C VAL A 137 2.08 7.61 7.48
N LEU A 138 1.34 6.62 7.96
CA LEU A 138 -0.10 6.75 8.18
C LEU A 138 -0.37 7.36 9.56
N GLY A 139 0.31 6.87 10.59
CA GLY A 139 0.12 7.35 11.97
C GLY A 139 0.73 8.73 12.27
N GLY A 140 1.51 9.31 11.34
CA GLY A 140 2.15 10.62 11.52
C GLY A 140 3.16 10.71 12.67
N MET A 141 3.50 9.58 13.31
CA MET A 141 4.25 9.58 14.57
C MET A 141 5.72 9.97 14.38
N SER A 142 6.32 10.61 15.38
CA SER A 142 7.76 10.82 15.47
C SER A 142 8.49 9.50 15.78
N HIS A 143 9.78 9.41 15.44
CA HIS A 143 10.60 8.25 15.81
C HIS A 143 10.66 8.07 17.33
N LYS A 144 10.54 9.15 18.10
CA LYS A 144 10.50 9.12 19.57
C LYS A 144 9.20 8.48 20.06
N GLU A 145 8.05 8.89 19.53
CA GLU A 145 6.75 8.29 19.89
C GLU A 145 6.69 6.81 19.51
N ILE A 146 7.18 6.43 18.32
CA ILE A 146 7.26 5.02 17.90
C ILE A 146 8.22 4.24 18.81
N SER A 147 9.34 4.83 19.21
CA SER A 147 10.30 4.23 20.13
C SER A 147 9.68 3.92 21.49
N HIS A 148 8.94 4.88 22.06
CA HIS A 148 8.20 4.68 23.31
C HIS A 148 7.09 3.63 23.15
N MET A 149 6.31 3.72 22.08
CA MET A 149 5.21 2.79 21.78
C MET A 149 5.71 1.34 21.65
N LEU A 150 6.78 1.12 20.88
CA LEU A 150 7.29 -0.22 20.60
C LEU A 150 8.28 -0.72 21.64
N GLN A 151 8.59 0.09 22.67
CA GLN A 151 9.61 -0.18 23.67
C GLN A 151 10.95 -0.59 23.04
N LYS A 152 11.39 0.17 22.03
CA LYS A 152 12.65 -0.05 21.31
C LYS A 152 13.50 1.21 21.31
N PRO A 153 14.84 1.10 21.30
CA PRO A 153 15.70 2.28 21.21
C PRO A 153 15.38 3.13 19.97
N ILE A 154 15.40 4.45 20.10
CA ILE A 154 15.13 5.38 19.00
C ILE A 154 16.06 5.14 17.80
N GLY A 155 17.33 4.79 18.06
CA GLY A 155 18.28 4.42 17.02
C GLY A 155 17.85 3.19 16.22
N THR A 156 17.27 2.18 16.88
CA THR A 156 16.71 1.00 16.21
C THR A 156 15.52 1.35 15.34
N ILE A 157 14.62 2.23 15.80
CA ILE A 157 13.46 2.69 15.02
C ILE A 157 13.93 3.46 13.78
N GLN A 158 14.85 4.42 13.95
CA GLN A 158 15.40 5.20 12.84
C GLN A 158 16.11 4.32 11.82
N TRP A 159 16.97 3.41 12.28
CA TRP A 159 17.68 2.47 11.41
C TRP A 159 16.70 1.59 10.64
N THR A 160 15.71 1.02 11.33
CA THR A 160 14.71 0.13 10.69
C THR A 160 13.86 0.90 9.68
N TYR A 161 13.42 2.10 10.01
CA TYR A 161 12.67 2.96 9.09
C TYR A 161 13.50 3.28 7.85
N ASN A 162 14.72 3.79 8.02
CA ASN A 162 15.60 4.16 6.90
C ASN A 162 15.95 2.95 6.03
N MET A 163 16.20 1.79 6.64
CA MET A 163 16.44 0.53 5.93
C MET A 163 15.21 0.09 5.13
N SER A 164 14.01 0.28 5.69
CA SER A 164 12.74 -0.01 5.00
C SER A 164 12.57 0.88 3.78
N ILE A 165 12.73 2.20 3.93
CA ILE A 165 12.63 3.16 2.81
C ILE A 165 13.69 2.86 1.73
N LYS A 166 14.91 2.47 2.12
CA LYS A 166 15.95 2.05 1.18
C LYS A 166 15.52 0.80 0.40
N LYS A 167 14.99 -0.22 1.10
CA LYS A 167 14.50 -1.46 0.48
C LYS A 167 13.38 -1.20 -0.52
N LEU A 168 12.41 -0.37 -0.14
CA LEU A 168 11.34 0.05 -1.03
C LEU A 168 11.91 0.73 -2.28
N ARG A 169 12.81 1.70 -2.12
CA ARG A 169 13.45 2.41 -3.25
C ARG A 169 14.15 1.46 -4.22
N VAL A 170 14.92 0.49 -3.68
CA VAL A 170 15.62 -0.50 -4.52
C VAL A 170 14.62 -1.33 -5.32
N ALA A 171 13.52 -1.77 -4.71
CA ALA A 171 12.48 -2.51 -5.42
C ALA A 171 11.92 -1.71 -6.62
N ILE A 172 11.68 -0.41 -6.43
CA ILE A 172 11.24 0.50 -7.51
C ILE A 172 12.28 0.55 -8.64
N SER A 173 13.55 0.77 -8.28
CA SER A 173 14.63 0.88 -9.25
C SER A 173 14.86 -0.41 -10.04
N THR A 174 14.73 -1.57 -9.38
CA THR A 174 14.84 -2.87 -10.07
C THR A 174 13.68 -3.07 -11.05
N MET A 175 12.44 -2.77 -10.65
CA MET A 175 11.29 -2.88 -11.56
C MET A 175 11.45 -1.95 -12.76
N ALA A 176 11.90 -0.72 -12.55
CA ALA A 176 12.17 0.22 -13.65
C ALA A 176 13.27 -0.28 -14.61
N ALA A 177 14.34 -0.87 -14.09
CA ALA A 177 15.41 -1.43 -14.91
C ALA A 177 14.94 -2.62 -15.77
N PHE A 178 14.11 -3.50 -15.22
CA PHE A 178 13.51 -4.61 -15.98
C PHE A 178 12.63 -4.10 -17.12
N VAL A 179 11.83 -3.06 -16.88
CA VAL A 179 10.98 -2.44 -17.91
C VAL A 179 11.84 -1.89 -19.04
N ILE A 180 12.92 -1.17 -18.72
CA ILE A 180 13.83 -0.61 -19.73
C ILE A 180 14.53 -1.73 -20.51
N MET A 181 15.02 -2.78 -19.85
CA MET A 181 15.70 -3.91 -20.50
C MET A 181 14.75 -4.69 -21.42
N LEU A 182 13.52 -4.95 -20.99
CA LEU A 182 12.50 -5.60 -21.82
C LEU A 182 12.10 -4.71 -23.00
N GLY A 183 12.01 -3.40 -22.78
CA GLY A 183 11.69 -2.42 -23.83
C GLY A 183 12.77 -2.32 -24.90
N THR A 184 14.04 -2.23 -24.51
CA THR A 184 15.14 -2.18 -25.47
C THR A 184 15.28 -3.49 -26.24
N GLY A 185 15.08 -4.65 -25.60
CA GLY A 185 15.06 -5.94 -26.27
C GLY A 185 13.90 -6.12 -27.25
N PHE A 186 12.71 -5.64 -26.89
CA PHE A 186 11.54 -5.62 -27.78
C PHE A 186 11.78 -4.70 -28.98
N VAL A 187 12.22 -3.46 -28.75
CA VAL A 187 12.51 -2.49 -29.83
C VAL A 187 13.62 -2.99 -30.76
N TYR A 188 14.69 -3.58 -30.22
CA TYR A 188 15.78 -4.17 -31.04
C TYR A 188 15.27 -5.28 -31.96
N LYS A 189 14.47 -6.22 -31.43
CA LYS A 189 13.90 -7.30 -32.24
C LYS A 189 12.87 -6.78 -33.24
N LEU A 190 12.10 -5.76 -32.87
CA LEU A 190 11.10 -5.15 -33.74
C LEU A 190 11.77 -4.44 -34.92
N ILE A 191 12.80 -3.63 -34.69
CA ILE A 191 13.62 -3.01 -35.75
C ILE A 191 14.22 -4.08 -36.66
N ARG A 192 14.83 -5.14 -36.10
CA ARG A 192 15.42 -6.23 -36.90
C ARG A 192 14.38 -6.99 -37.73
N ALA A 193 13.16 -7.18 -37.22
CA ALA A 193 12.07 -7.81 -37.96
C ALA A 193 11.64 -6.99 -39.18
N PHE A 194 11.78 -5.66 -39.14
CA PHE A 194 11.53 -4.77 -40.28
C PHE A 194 12.73 -4.62 -41.23
N ASP A 195 13.95 -4.91 -40.76
CA ASP A 195 15.21 -4.75 -41.53
C ASP A 195 15.57 -6.02 -42.35
N THR A 196 14.90 -7.16 -42.14
CA THR A 196 15.20 -8.45 -42.79
C THR A 196 14.54 -8.59 -44.17
N GLU A 197 14.25 -7.49 -44.84
CA GLU A 197 13.55 -7.46 -46.13
C GLU A 197 14.47 -6.98 -47.26
N TYR A 198 15.57 -7.71 -47.49
CA TYR A 198 16.32 -7.67 -48.75
C TYR A 198 16.82 -9.08 -49.06
N ILE A 199 16.00 -9.84 -49.81
CA ILE A 199 16.42 -11.10 -50.42
C ILE A 199 17.05 -10.71 -51.77
N GLU A 200 18.37 -10.80 -51.89
CA GLU A 200 19.04 -10.78 -53.19
C GLU A 200 18.68 -12.07 -53.95
N ILE A 201 17.85 -11.95 -54.97
CA ILE A 201 17.55 -13.04 -55.90
C ILE A 201 18.76 -13.17 -56.84
N PRO A 202 19.38 -14.36 -56.98
CA PRO A 202 20.45 -14.56 -57.95
C PRO A 202 19.93 -14.27 -59.37
N GLU A 203 20.64 -13.40 -60.08
CA GLU A 203 20.31 -12.92 -61.42
C GLU A 203 20.14 -14.10 -62.39
N MET A 204 18.90 -14.40 -62.79
CA MET A 204 18.62 -15.29 -63.91
C MET A 204 17.36 -14.81 -64.65
N ASP A 205 17.62 -14.21 -65.81
CA ASP A 205 16.77 -14.00 -66.98
C ASP A 205 15.49 -13.12 -66.85
N MET A 206 15.66 -11.85 -67.23
CA MET A 206 14.72 -11.04 -68.04
C MET A 206 13.26 -10.87 -67.56
N GLU A 207 13.05 -10.32 -66.36
CA GLU A 207 11.86 -9.51 -66.00
C GLU A 207 12.29 -8.37 -65.04
N PRO A 208 11.68 -7.17 -65.06
CA PRO A 208 12.00 -6.12 -64.09
C PRO A 208 11.69 -6.64 -62.69
N PRO A 209 12.53 -6.37 -61.67
CA PRO A 209 12.35 -6.94 -60.34
C PRO A 209 10.98 -6.53 -59.79
N VAL A 210 10.07 -7.49 -59.69
CA VAL A 210 8.80 -7.30 -58.99
C VAL A 210 9.14 -7.29 -57.51
N ASN A 211 9.26 -6.09 -56.95
CA ASN A 211 9.49 -5.89 -55.53
C ASN A 211 8.19 -6.17 -54.78
N ILE A 212 7.94 -7.44 -54.45
CA ILE A 212 6.84 -7.85 -53.58
C ILE A 212 7.39 -7.74 -52.15
N PRO A 213 6.92 -6.79 -51.31
CA PRO A 213 7.27 -6.83 -49.91
C PRO A 213 6.76 -8.15 -49.32
N ALA A 214 7.67 -8.97 -48.81
CA ALA A 214 7.31 -10.15 -48.06
C ALA A 214 6.59 -9.66 -46.79
N SER A 215 5.31 -10.03 -46.63
CA SER A 215 4.57 -9.64 -45.42
C SER A 215 5.41 -10.01 -44.19
N PRO A 216 5.76 -9.05 -43.30
CA PRO A 216 6.67 -9.32 -42.20
C PRO A 216 6.06 -10.40 -41.32
N ILE A 217 6.70 -11.58 -41.28
CA ILE A 217 6.29 -12.66 -40.38
C ILE A 217 6.77 -12.24 -38.99
N ILE A 218 5.87 -11.62 -38.22
CA ILE A 218 6.16 -11.26 -36.83
C ILE A 218 6.30 -12.55 -36.04
N ASP A 219 7.53 -12.95 -35.72
CA ASP A 219 7.83 -14.14 -34.94
C ASP A 219 7.05 -14.15 -33.61
N ALA A 220 6.57 -15.32 -33.19
CA ALA A 220 5.86 -15.51 -31.92
C ALA A 220 6.68 -15.00 -30.71
N TRP A 221 8.01 -15.02 -30.81
CA TRP A 221 8.91 -14.45 -29.81
C TRP A 221 8.86 -12.92 -29.71
N VAL A 222 8.60 -12.20 -30.81
CA VAL A 222 8.44 -10.74 -30.83
C VAL A 222 7.13 -10.36 -30.16
N ILE A 223 6.05 -11.10 -30.47
CA ILE A 223 4.74 -10.93 -29.83
C ILE A 223 4.84 -11.21 -28.33
N GLY A 224 5.50 -12.30 -27.92
CA GLY A 224 5.72 -12.64 -26.52
C GLY A 224 6.52 -11.57 -25.75
N LEU A 225 7.60 -11.04 -26.35
CA LEU A 225 8.37 -9.95 -25.75
C LEU A 225 7.57 -8.64 -25.65
N GLY A 226 6.73 -8.34 -26.64
CA GLY A 226 5.84 -7.18 -26.62
C GLY A 226 4.79 -7.27 -25.50
N ILE A 227 4.18 -8.43 -25.31
CA ILE A 227 3.23 -8.68 -24.21
C ILE A 227 3.94 -8.56 -22.87
N CYS A 228 5.13 -9.16 -22.70
CA CYS A 228 5.93 -9.04 -21.49
C CYS A 228 6.33 -7.59 -21.20
N PHE A 229 6.70 -6.82 -22.22
CA PHE A 229 7.01 -5.40 -22.09
C PHE A 229 5.79 -4.59 -21.65
N LEU A 230 4.62 -4.80 -22.26
CA LEU A 230 3.37 -4.14 -21.87
C LEU A 230 2.95 -4.51 -20.43
N LEU A 231 3.07 -5.77 -20.03
CA LEU A 231 2.81 -6.20 -18.64
C LEU A 231 3.80 -5.57 -17.65
N SER A 232 5.07 -5.45 -18.05
CA SER A 232 6.09 -4.80 -17.23
C SER A 232 5.81 -3.30 -17.09
N VAL A 233 5.43 -2.62 -18.17
CA VAL A 233 5.09 -1.19 -18.19
C VAL A 233 3.84 -0.91 -17.37
N THR A 234 2.78 -1.73 -17.51
CA THR A 234 1.56 -1.60 -16.72
C THR A 234 1.84 -1.81 -15.22
N ALA A 235 2.62 -2.83 -14.85
CA ALA A 235 3.06 -3.03 -13.47
C ALA A 235 3.88 -1.85 -12.94
N LEU A 236 4.77 -1.28 -13.76
CA LEU A 236 5.55 -0.10 -13.39
C LEU A 236 4.68 1.14 -13.20
N ILE A 237 3.71 1.39 -14.09
CA ILE A 237 2.78 2.52 -14.03
C ILE A 237 1.91 2.42 -12.78
N ILE A 238 1.31 1.25 -12.53
CA ILE A 238 0.53 1.00 -11.30
C ILE A 238 1.40 1.30 -10.09
N PHE A 239 2.61 0.74 -10.05
CA PHE A 239 3.52 0.92 -8.92
C PHE A 239 3.97 2.39 -8.73
N PHE A 240 4.27 3.13 -9.81
CA PHE A 240 4.70 4.54 -9.73
C PHE A 240 3.57 5.49 -9.34
N ARG A 241 2.37 5.30 -9.89
CA ARG A 241 1.14 6.00 -9.47
C ARG A 241 0.91 5.87 -7.96
N ASN A 242 1.34 4.75 -7.40
CA ASN A 242 1.26 4.49 -5.97
C ASN A 242 2.43 5.12 -5.19
N SER A 243 3.62 5.20 -5.81
CA SER A 243 4.86 5.67 -5.19
C SER A 243 4.94 7.19 -4.95
N ASP A 244 4.17 8.01 -5.68
CA ASP A 244 4.11 9.47 -5.47
C ASP A 244 3.59 9.86 -4.07
N LYS A 245 3.00 8.90 -3.35
CA LYS A 245 2.52 9.04 -1.98
C LYS A 245 3.58 8.71 -0.92
N LEU A 246 4.77 8.24 -1.33
CA LEU A 246 5.89 8.08 -0.40
C LEU A 246 6.33 9.47 0.09
N PRO A 247 6.64 9.65 1.39
CA PRO A 247 7.16 10.92 1.89
C PRO A 247 8.52 11.19 1.23
N THR A 248 8.49 11.91 0.11
CA THR A 248 9.67 12.53 -0.46
C THR A 248 10.19 13.55 0.54
N LYS A 249 11.51 13.73 0.60
CA LYS A 249 12.17 14.70 1.48
C LYS A 249 11.70 16.13 1.17
N ARG A 250 10.50 16.53 1.60
CA ARG A 250 10.12 17.93 1.72
C ARG A 250 10.73 18.44 3.01
N LYS A 251 11.67 19.36 2.81
CA LYS A 251 12.43 20.17 3.77
C LYS A 251 11.80 20.15 5.18
N ALA A 252 12.59 19.72 6.15
CA ALA A 252 12.37 20.01 7.56
C ALA A 252 11.91 21.46 7.70
N ARG A 253 10.66 21.69 8.12
CA ARG A 253 10.29 22.95 8.75
C ARG A 253 11.15 23.03 10.00
N ARG A 254 12.20 23.87 9.94
CA ARG A 254 12.79 24.44 11.15
C ARG A 254 11.65 25.18 11.86
N ILE A 255 11.27 24.66 13.02
CA ILE A 255 10.70 25.46 14.09
C ILE A 255 11.91 25.99 14.86
#